data_AF-A0A257WXN2-F1
#
_entry.id   AF-A0A257WXN2-F1
#
_cell.length_a   1.000
_cell.length_b   1.000
_cell.length_c   1.000
_cell.angle_alpha   90.00
_cell.angle_beta   90.00
_cell.angle_gamma   90.00
#
_symmetry.space_group_name_H-M   'P 1'
#
loop_
_entity.id
_entity.type
_entity.pdbx_description
1 polymer ?
#
loop_
_entity_poly.entity_id
_entity_poly.type
_entity_poly.pdbx_seq_one_letter_code
_entity_poly.pdbx_strand_id
1 'polypeptide(L)'
;MSEKRVEQIRKAEERIQQSKNRLDKVKAMHKAAKQKEDTRRKIIMGGLLIDAAQKDPRWSSIFDELMTRISRDQDQKAFVGWTLNGEAQS
;
A
#
# COMPACT_ATOMS: atom_id res chain seq x y z
N MET A 1 -0.87 -32.61 -44.22
CA MET A 1 -1.26 -31.17 -44.36
C MET A 1 -1.94 -30.58 -43.12
N SER A 2 -2.58 -31.37 -42.25
CA SER A 2 -3.29 -30.87 -41.05
C SER A 2 -2.36 -30.50 -39.87
N GLU A 3 -1.39 -31.35 -39.55
CA GLU A 3 -0.50 -31.19 -38.39
C GLU A 3 0.37 -29.93 -38.41
N LYS A 4 0.86 -29.53 -39.60
CA LYS A 4 1.66 -28.31 -39.77
C LYS A 4 0.86 -27.05 -39.41
N ARG A 5 -0.46 -27.05 -39.65
CA ARG A 5 -1.35 -25.93 -39.28
C ARG A 5 -1.63 -25.93 -37.78
N VAL A 6 -1.82 -27.11 -37.18
CA VAL A 6 -2.00 -27.25 -35.72
C VAL A 6 -0.75 -26.75 -34.98
N GLU A 7 0.44 -27.10 -35.45
CA GLU A 7 1.70 -26.63 -34.86
C GLU A 7 1.90 -25.11 -35.01
N GLN A 8 1.45 -24.53 -36.12
CA GLN A 8 1.45 -23.07 -36.31
C GLN A 8 0.50 -22.36 -35.34
N ILE A 9 -0.69 -22.93 -35.12
CA ILE A 9 -1.65 -22.42 -34.13
C ILE A 9 -1.05 -22.48 -32.72
N ARG A 10 -0.48 -23.63 -32.34
CA ARG A 10 0.17 -23.82 -31.02
C ARG A 10 1.27 -22.78 -30.78
N LYS A 11 2.15 -22.56 -31.76
CA LYS A 11 3.20 -21.53 -31.68
C LYS A 11 2.64 -20.11 -31.60
N ALA A 12 1.53 -19.84 -32.28
CA ALA A 12 0.86 -18.54 -32.21
C ALA A 12 0.23 -18.31 -30.82
N GLU A 13 -0.41 -19.34 -30.25
CA GLU A 13 -0.98 -19.31 -28.90
C GLU A 13 0.09 -19.09 -27.83
N GLU A 14 1.24 -19.79 -27.94
CA GLU A 14 2.39 -19.58 -27.04
C GLU A 14 2.89 -18.14 -27.08
N ARG A 15 3.01 -17.55 -28.28
CA ARG A 15 3.44 -16.14 -28.44
C ARG A 15 2.43 -15.16 -27.85
N ILE A 16 1.13 -15.44 -28.01
CA ILE A 16 0.07 -14.63 -27.39
C ILE A 16 0.18 -14.72 -25.86
N GLN A 17 0.35 -15.92 -25.31
CA GLN A 17 0.45 -16.10 -23.87
C GLN A 17 1.70 -15.42 -23.29
N GLN A 18 2.85 -15.53 -23.96
CA GLN A 18 4.07 -14.84 -23.56
C GLN A 18 3.90 -13.32 -23.58
N SER A 19 3.23 -12.79 -24.61
CA SER A 19 2.96 -11.36 -24.74
C SER A 19 2.01 -10.85 -23.65
N LYS A 20 0.97 -11.61 -23.31
CA LYS A 20 0.07 -11.32 -22.18
C LYS A 20 0.81 -11.30 -20.85
N ASN A 21 1.61 -12.33 -20.57
CA ASN A 21 2.41 -12.41 -19.34
C ASN A 21 3.36 -11.21 -19.22
N ARG A 22 3.97 -10.77 -20.32
CA ARG A 22 4.83 -9.58 -20.34
C ARG A 22 4.04 -8.31 -20.05
N LEU A 23 2.86 -8.14 -20.65
CA LEU A 23 1.98 -7.00 -20.37
C LEU A 23 1.57 -6.94 -18.90
N ASP A 24 1.16 -8.07 -18.33
CA ASP A 24 0.73 -8.15 -16.94
C ASP A 24 1.87 -7.84 -15.98
N LYS A 25 3.09 -8.30 -16.29
CA LYS A 25 4.29 -7.92 -15.53
C LYS A 25 4.53 -6.41 -15.52
N VAL A 26 4.45 -5.75 -16.68
CA VAL A 26 4.64 -4.28 -16.75
C VAL A 26 3.53 -3.55 -15.99
N LYS A 27 2.27 -3.98 -16.11
CA LYS A 27 1.14 -3.41 -15.36
C LYS A 27 1.34 -3.56 -13.85
N ALA A 28 1.77 -4.73 -13.40
CA ALA A 28 2.06 -5.00 -12.00
C ALA A 28 3.19 -4.11 -11.47
N MET A 29 4.27 -3.94 -12.25
CA MET A 29 5.38 -3.05 -11.90
C MET A 29 4.92 -1.59 -11.77
N HIS A 30 4.10 -1.11 -12.71
CA HIS A 30 3.56 0.26 -12.65
C HIS A 30 2.66 0.46 -11.42
N LYS A 31 1.79 -0.51 -11.12
CA LYS A 31 0.93 -0.48 -9.91
C LYS A 31 1.78 -0.47 -8.65
N ALA A 32 2.81 -1.33 -8.57
CA ALA A 32 3.72 -1.39 -7.44
C ALA A 32 4.51 -0.09 -7.25
N ALA A 33 4.97 0.55 -8.34
CA ALA A 33 5.65 1.84 -8.27
C ALA A 33 4.74 2.94 -7.70
N LYS A 34 3.49 3.03 -8.19
CA LYS A 34 2.50 3.99 -7.67
C LYS A 34 2.20 3.76 -6.19
N GLN A 35 2.04 2.50 -5.77
CA GLN A 35 1.84 2.14 -4.37
C GLN A 35 3.05 2.48 -3.52
N LYS A 36 4.27 2.26 -4.01
CA LYS A 36 5.51 2.62 -3.29
C LYS A 36 5.58 4.11 -2.98
N GLU A 37 5.27 4.95 -3.96
CA GLU A 37 5.26 6.40 -3.73
C GLU A 37 4.12 6.83 -2.80
N ASP A 38 2.92 6.27 -2.95
CA ASP A 38 1.79 6.57 -2.08
C ASP A 38 2.09 6.19 -0.61
N THR A 39 2.63 4.99 -0.38
CA THR A 39 3.11 4.57 0.95
C THR A 39 4.15 5.54 1.50
N ARG A 40 5.12 5.97 0.68
CA ARG A 40 6.12 6.95 1.10
C ARG A 40 5.51 8.30 1.50
N ARG A 41 4.55 8.81 0.72
CA ARG A 41 3.82 10.06 1.04
C ARG A 41 3.09 9.94 2.38
N LYS A 42 2.40 8.82 2.61
CA LYS A 42 1.68 8.54 3.86
C LYS A 42 2.63 8.46 5.07
N ILE A 43 3.78 7.80 4.94
CA ILE A 43 4.79 7.71 5.99
C ILE A 43 5.33 9.11 6.34
N ILE A 44 5.74 9.89 5.33
CA ILE A 44 6.27 11.25 5.55
C ILE A 44 5.22 12.14 6.21
N MET A 45 4.01 12.16 5.66
CA MET A 45 2.93 13.00 6.19
C MET A 45 2.50 12.59 7.59
N GLY A 46 2.40 11.28 7.87
CA GLY A 46 2.09 10.76 9.20
C GLY A 46 3.15 11.17 10.23
N GLY A 47 4.44 11.06 9.89
CA GLY A 47 5.52 11.50 10.77
C GLY A 47 5.47 13.01 11.07
N LEU A 48 5.20 13.83 10.06
CA LEU A 48 5.06 15.28 10.24
C LEU A 48 3.84 15.66 11.09
N LEU A 49 2.72 14.94 10.94
CA LEU A 49 1.52 15.17 11.75
C LEU A 49 1.75 14.79 13.21
N ILE A 50 2.45 13.68 13.48
CA ILE A 50 2.81 13.28 14.84
C ILE A 50 3.74 14.33 15.48
N ASP A 51 4.77 14.78 14.76
CA ASP A 51 5.69 15.82 15.23
C ASP A 51 4.96 17.15 15.54
N ALA A 52 4.00 17.54 14.69
CA ALA A 52 3.16 18.72 14.93
C ALA A 52 2.25 18.55 16.16
N ALA A 53 1.63 17.38 16.31
CA ALA A 53 0.76 17.06 17.44
C ALA A 53 1.49 17.05 18.79
N GLN A 54 2.78 16.67 18.80
CA GLN A 54 3.62 16.74 20.00
C GLN A 54 3.96 18.18 20.43
N LYS A 55 4.00 19.13 19.48
CA LYS A 55 4.50 20.50 19.72
C LYS A 55 3.39 21.53 19.93
N ASP A 56 2.22 21.34 19.33
CA ASP A 56 1.12 22.30 19.37
C ASP A 56 -0.19 21.61 19.82
N PRO A 57 -0.78 22.03 20.95
CA PRO A 57 -2.01 21.45 21.49
C PRO A 57 -3.20 21.40 20.52
N ARG A 58 -3.25 22.31 19.54
CA ARG A 58 -4.31 22.32 18.50
C ARG A 58 -4.28 21.06 17.64
N TRP A 59 -3.10 20.49 17.43
CA TRP A 59 -2.91 19.29 16.63
C TRP A 59 -3.12 18.01 17.47
N SER A 60 -2.86 18.08 18.78
CA SER A 60 -3.15 16.97 19.70
C SER A 60 -4.63 16.60 19.72
N SER A 61 -5.54 17.58 19.81
CA SER A 61 -6.98 17.30 19.83
C SER A 61 -7.48 16.68 18.53
N ILE A 62 -6.95 17.14 17.39
CA ILE A 62 -7.25 16.55 16.07
C ILE A 62 -6.73 15.12 15.99
N PHE A 63 -5.53 14.86 16.52
CA PHE A 63 -4.96 13.52 16.55
C PHE A 63 -5.84 12.55 17.35
N ASP A 64 -6.27 12.95 18.56
CA ASP A 64 -7.15 12.15 19.40
C ASP A 64 -8.49 11.86 18.70
N GLU A 65 -9.07 12.84 18.01
CA GLU A 65 -10.27 12.64 17.19
C GLU A 65 -10.03 11.61 16.06
N LEU A 66 -8.90 11.71 15.35
CA LEU A 66 -8.55 10.78 14.27
C LEU A 66 -8.38 9.34 14.78
N MET A 67 -7.82 9.17 15.98
CA MET A 67 -7.67 7.86 16.62
C MET A 67 -9.02 7.16 16.85
N THR A 68 -10.07 7.92 17.17
CA THR A 68 -11.42 7.35 17.35
C THR A 68 -12.02 6.78 16.05
N ARG A 69 -11.50 7.18 14.88
CA ARG A 69 -12.01 6.74 13.56
C ARG A 69 -11.46 5.38 13.13
N ILE A 70 -10.48 4.83 13.85
CA ILE A 70 -9.93 3.51 13.56
C ILE A 70 -10.98 2.46 13.93
N SER A 71 -11.68 1.96 12.92
CA SER A 71 -12.81 1.02 13.12
C SER A 71 -12.40 -0.45 13.16
N ARG A 72 -11.20 -0.78 12.67
CA ARG A 72 -10.73 -2.16 12.58
C ARG A 72 -9.97 -2.54 13.85
N ASP A 73 -10.44 -3.56 14.57
CA ASP A 73 -9.82 -4.03 15.82
C ASP A 73 -8.32 -4.36 15.68
N GLN A 74 -7.92 -4.92 14.54
CA GLN A 74 -6.51 -5.22 14.27
C GLN A 74 -5.65 -3.96 14.21
N ASP A 75 -6.18 -2.87 13.65
CA ASP A 75 -5.47 -1.61 13.52
C ASP A 75 -5.45 -0.88 14.88
N GLN A 76 -6.53 -0.96 15.66
CA GLN A 76 -6.57 -0.43 17.04
C GLN A 76 -5.51 -1.07 17.94
N LYS A 77 -5.29 -2.39 17.81
CA LYS A 77 -4.25 -3.12 18.57
C LYS A 77 -2.85 -2.56 18.39
N ALA A 78 -2.54 -1.93 17.25
CA ALA A 78 -1.24 -1.31 17.01
C ALA A 78 -0.98 -0.08 17.90
N PHE A 79 -2.01 0.47 18.53
CA PHE A 79 -1.94 1.68 19.34
C PHE A 79 -2.20 1.44 20.84
N VAL A 80 -2.41 0.19 21.27
CA VAL A 80 -2.59 -0.13 22.69
C VAL A 80 -1.30 0.17 23.45
N GLY A 81 -1.38 1.00 24.49
CA GLY A 81 -0.23 1.42 25.31
C GLY A 81 0.64 2.51 24.69
N TRP A 82 0.32 2.93 23.46
CA TRP A 82 1.05 3.98 22.76
C TRP A 82 0.33 5.33 22.89
N THR A 83 1.10 6.40 23.13
CA THR A 83 0.60 7.78 23.16
C THR A 83 1.48 8.66 22.29
N LEU A 84 0.97 9.84 21.91
CA LEU A 84 1.73 10.82 21.13
C LEU A 84 3.10 11.16 21.74
N ASN A 85 3.21 11.20 23.07
CA ASN A 85 4.43 11.57 23.78
C ASN A 85 5.31 10.37 24.17
N GLY A 86 4.99 9.17 23.71
CA GLY A 86 5.70 7.93 24.03
C GLY A 86 4.79 6.84 24.58
N GLU A 87 5.37 5.79 25.17
CA GLU A 87 4.60 4.74 25.83
C GLU A 87 3.94 5.31 27.09
N ALA A 88 2.65 5.00 27.29
CA ALA A 88 1.96 5.34 28.52
C ALA A 88 2.67 4.60 29.66
N GLN A 89 3.47 5.33 30.44
CA GLN A 89 4.10 4.78 31.65
C GLN A 89 2.99 4.24 32.54
N SER A 90 3.01 2.92 32.74
CA SER A 90 2.29 2.23 33.81
C SER A 90 3.06 2.36 35.11
#